data_AF-A0A1H3RBY2-F1
#
_entry.id   AF-A0A1H3RBY2-F1
#
_cell.length_a   1.000
_cell.length_b   1.000
_cell.length_c   1.000
_cell.angle_alpha   90.00
_cell.angle_beta   90.00
_cell.angle_gamma   90.00
#
_symmetry.space_group_name_H-M   'P 1'
#
loop_
_entity.id
_entity.type
_entity.pdbx_description
1 polymer ?
#
loop_
_entity_poly.entity_id
_entity_poly.type
_entity_poly.pdbx_seq_one_letter_code
_entity_poly.pdbx_strand_id
1 'polypeptide(L)' 'MAQDKAAAILAALGGGDNVVEIEPCITRLRCEVEDGSKIDEAALKAAGAHGVMMQGSVVQVVVGPEADTLAEDIEDLR' A
#
# COMPACT_ATOMS: atom_id res chain seq x y z
N MET A 1 -1.72 16.61 4.33
CA MET A 1 -1.42 16.36 2.90
C MET A 1 -1.58 14.86 2.71
N ALA A 2 -2.72 14.41 2.19
CA ALA A 2 -3.05 12.98 2.05
C ALA A 2 -2.26 12.34 0.90
N GLN A 3 -1.96 13.13 -0.14
CA GLN A 3 -1.19 12.69 -1.31
C GLN A 3 0.23 12.18 -0.98
N ASP A 4 0.89 12.70 0.07
CA ASP A 4 2.20 12.18 0.48
C ASP A 4 2.15 10.73 0.99
N LYS A 5 1.06 10.33 1.67
CA LYS A 5 0.94 8.96 2.20
C LYS A 5 0.73 7.94 1.08
N ALA A 6 -0.18 8.23 0.16
CA ALA A 6 -0.47 7.36 -0.97
C ALA A 6 0.77 7.20 -1.88
N ALA A 7 1.44 8.31 -2.21
CA ALA A 7 2.68 8.29 -2.98
C ALA A 7 3.80 7.52 -2.27
N ALA A 8 3.95 7.70 -0.95
CA ALA A 8 4.95 6.96 -0.17
C ALA A 8 4.64 5.45 -0.10
N ILE A 9 3.37 5.07 0.05
CA ILE A 9 2.95 3.65 0.03
C ILE A 9 3.19 3.05 -1.34
N LEU A 10 2.81 3.74 -2.42
CA LEU A 10 3.05 3.29 -3.78
C LEU A 10 4.54 3.10 -4.06
N ALA A 11 5.38 4.06 -3.66
CA ALA A 11 6.83 3.95 -3.76
C ALA A 11 7.37 2.77 -2.94
N ALA A 12 6.86 2.57 -1.72
CA ALA A 12 7.26 1.48 -0.84
C ALA A 12 6.78 0.10 -1.33
N LEU A 13 5.71 0.04 -2.13
CA LEU A 13 5.25 -1.18 -2.79
C LEU A 13 6.10 -1.53 -4.02
N GLY A 14 7.07 -0.70 -4.39
CA GLY A 14 7.92 -0.90 -5.58
C GLY A 14 7.48 -0.11 -6.81
N GLY A 15 6.54 0.84 -6.65
CA GLY A 15 5.99 1.67 -7.72
C GLY A 15 4.70 1.11 -8.33
N GLY A 16 4.02 1.94 -9.13
CA GLY A 16 2.77 1.57 -9.80
C GLY A 16 2.88 0.34 -10.69
N ASP A 17 4.02 0.17 -11.38
CA ASP A 17 4.30 -1.01 -12.20
C ASP A 17 4.43 -2.31 -11.39
N ASN A 18 4.74 -2.25 -10.09
CA ASN A 18 4.85 -3.45 -9.25
C ASN A 18 3.52 -3.85 -8.61
N VAL A 19 2.54 -2.94 -8.57
CA VAL A 19 1.22 -3.19 -8.00
C VAL A 19 0.31 -3.77 -9.08
N VAL A 20 -0.14 -5.00 -8.88
CA VAL A 20 -1.09 -5.68 -9.77
C VAL A 20 -2.51 -5.19 -9.48
N GLU A 21 -2.94 -5.34 -8.22
CA GLU A 21 -4.30 -5.04 -7.78
C GLU A 21 -4.28 -4.46 -6.35
N ILE A 22 -5.19 -3.54 -6.06
CA ILE A 22 -5.41 -3.01 -4.71
C ILE A 22 -6.89 -3.15 -4.36
N GLU A 23 -7.17 -3.82 -3.25
CA GLU A 23 -8.49 -3.95 -2.66
C GLU A 23 -8.50 -3.28 -1.27
N PRO A 24 -9.17 -2.12 -1.10
CA PRO A 24 -9.43 -1.59 0.22
C PRO A 24 -10.43 -2.46 0.97
N CYS A 25 -10.17 -2.63 2.26
CA CYS A 25 -11.11 -3.18 3.23
C CYS A 25 -11.42 -2.09 4.28
N ILE A 26 -12.02 -2.44 5.42
CA ILE A 26 -12.46 -1.44 6.41
C ILE A 26 -11.28 -0.75 7.13
N THR A 27 -10.19 -1.47 7.39
CA THR A 27 -9.02 -0.95 8.13
C THR A 27 -7.68 -1.30 7.50
N ARG A 28 -7.72 -2.02 6.37
CA ARG A 28 -6.55 -2.60 5.72
C ARG A 28 -6.69 -2.47 4.22
N LEU A 29 -5.55 -2.27 3.56
CA LEU A 29 -5.38 -2.35 2.13
C LEU A 29 -4.78 -3.70 1.81
N ARG A 30 -5.47 -4.50 1.00
CA ARG A 30 -4.89 -5.68 0.38
C ARG A 30 -4.30 -5.24 -0.96
N CYS A 31 -3.00 -5.34 -1.12
CA CYS A 31 -2.33 -5.04 -2.38
C CYS A 31 -1.70 -6.34 -2.91
N GLU A 32 -2.05 -6.74 -4.13
CA GLU A 32 -1.32 -7.75 -4.86
C GLU A 32 -0.18 -7.09 -5.64
N VAL A 33 1.01 -7.64 -5.52
CA VAL A 33 2.21 -7.16 -6.22
C VAL A 33 2.80 -8.24 -7.11
N GLU A 34 3.52 -7.81 -8.15
CA GLU A 34 4.25 -8.71 -9.03
C GLU A 34 5.48 -9.29 -8.30
N ASP A 35 6.28 -8.41 -7.68
CA ASP A 35 7.50 -8.79 -6.97
C ASP A 35 7.49 -8.31 -5.52
N GLY A 36 7.33 -9.25 -4.59
CA GLY A 36 7.33 -8.96 -3.16
C GLY A 36 8.70 -8.53 -2.61
N SER A 37 9.79 -8.77 -3.34
CA SER A 37 11.15 -8.42 -2.90
C SER A 37 11.43 -6.93 -3.02
N LYS A 38 10.64 -6.21 -3.83
CA LYS A 38 10.73 -4.75 -3.99
C LYS A 38 9.95 -3.99 -2.90
N ILE A 39 9.21 -4.70 -2.05
CA ILE A 39 8.41 -4.07 -1.01
C ILE A 39 9.30 -3.67 0.16
N ASP A 40 9.11 -2.44 0.63
CA ASP A 40 9.81 -1.88 1.77
C ASP A 40 8.86 -1.68 2.97
N GLU A 41 8.84 -2.66 3.89
CA GLU A 41 7.99 -2.61 5.10
C GLU A 41 8.29 -1.41 5.99
N ALA A 42 9.56 -0.99 6.04
CA ALA A 42 9.97 0.12 6.88
C ALA A 42 9.41 1.43 6.31
N ALA A 43 9.47 1.61 4.99
CA ALA A 43 8.86 2.75 4.32
C ALA A 43 7.33 2.74 4.45
N LEU A 44 6.66 1.59 4.34
CA LEU A 44 5.21 1.47 4.55
C LEU A 44 4.80 1.91 5.97
N LYS A 45 5.54 1.46 7.00
CA LYS A 45 5.32 1.91 8.39
C LYS A 45 5.58 3.40 8.56
N ALA A 46 6.63 3.93 7.94
CA ALA A 46 6.94 5.36 7.96
C ALA A 46 5.87 6.21 7.25
N ALA A 47 5.25 5.68 6.20
CA ALA A 47 4.13 6.31 5.48
C ALA A 47 2.82 6.33 6.29
N GLY A 48 2.76 5.63 7.43
CA GLY A 48 1.60 5.60 8.32
C GLY A 48 0.88 4.25 8.40
N ALA A 49 1.46 3.18 7.85
CA ALA A 49 0.96 1.84 8.11
C ALA A 49 1.19 1.47 9.58
N HIS A 50 0.11 1.14 10.28
CA HIS A 50 0.14 0.59 11.64
C HIS A 50 0.70 -0.84 11.66
N GLY A 51 0.54 -1.56 10.55
CA GLY A 51 1.03 -2.92 10.40
C GLY A 51 1.15 -3.27 8.92
N VAL A 52 2.10 -4.13 8.60
CA VAL A 52 2.30 -4.68 7.26
C VAL A 52 2.39 -6.19 7.42
N MET A 53 1.64 -6.92 6.61
CA MET A 53 1.75 -8.37 6.48
C MET A 53 2.03 -8.70 5.03
N MET A 54 3.10 -9.44 4.77
CA MET A 54 3.35 -10.00 3.45
C MET A 54 3.11 -11.50 3.45
N GLN A 55 2.42 -11.97 2.42
CA GLN A 55 2.13 -13.38 2.19
C GLN A 55 2.42 -13.70 0.72
N GLY A 56 3.68 -13.98 0.42
CA GLY A 56 4.14 -14.20 -0.95
C GLY A 56 4.04 -12.92 -1.77
N SER A 57 3.19 -12.93 -2.79
CA SER A 57 2.90 -11.78 -3.68
C SER A 57 1.80 -10.85 -3.15
N VAL A 58 1.16 -11.18 -2.02
CA VAL A 58 0.07 -10.38 -1.45
C VAL A 58 0.54 -9.64 -0.21
N VAL A 59 0.22 -8.35 -0.14
CA VAL A 59 0.53 -7.45 0.97
C VAL A 59 -0.75 -7.01 1.63
N GLN A 60 -0.79 -6.99 2.96
CA GLN A 60 -1.85 -6.37 3.73
C GLN A 60 -1.27 -5.24 4.56
N VAL A 61 -1.60 -4.01 4.19
CA VAL A 61 -1.16 -2.79 4.86
C VAL A 61 -2.31 -2.30 5.74
N VAL A 62 -2.12 -2.31 7.05
CA VAL A 62 -3.08 -1.80 8.04
C VAL A 62 -2.87 -0.30 8.17
N VAL A 63 -3.75 0.51 7.58
CA VAL A 63 -3.65 1.98 7.60
C VAL A 63 -4.70 2.66 8.48
N GLY A 64 -5.73 1.90 8.90
CA GLY A 64 -6.84 2.42 9.71
C GLY A 64 -8.07 2.77 8.86
N PRO A 65 -9.02 3.57 9.39
CA PRO A 65 -10.30 3.84 8.74
C PRO A 65 -10.19 4.66 7.44
N GLU A 66 -9.01 5.25 7.18
CA GLU A 66 -8.70 5.98 5.96
C GLU A 66 -8.27 5.04 4.81
N ALA A 67 -8.39 3.71 4.97
CA ALA A 67 -7.95 2.73 3.97
C ALA A 67 -8.64 2.91 2.61
N ASP A 68 -9.94 3.18 2.61
CA ASP A 68 -10.74 3.37 1.40
C ASP A 68 -10.22 4.55 0.56
N THR A 69 -10.14 5.73 1.18
CA THR A 69 -9.61 6.94 0.52
C THR A 69 -8.16 6.77 0.08
N LEU A 70 -7.35 6.04 0.84
CA LEU A 70 -5.95 5.81 0.51
C LEU A 70 -5.79 4.84 -0.67
N ALA A 71 -6.69 3.86 -0.84
CA ALA A 71 -6.72 3.05 -2.07
C ALA A 71 -7.01 3.93 -3.28
N GLU A 72 -8.06 4.75 -3.21
CA GLU A 72 -8.43 5.64 -4.31
C GLU A 72 -7.28 6.60 -4.67
N ASP A 73 -6.64 7.21 -3.68
CA ASP A 73 -5.47 8.07 -3.91
C ASP A 73 -4.29 7.30 -4.55
N ILE A 74 -4.06 6.04 -4.18
CA ILE A 74 -3.01 5.21 -4.79
C ILE A 74 -3.38 4.85 -6.23
N GLU A 75 -4.65 4.53 -6.50
CA GLU A 75 -5.14 4.24 -7.85
C GLU A 75 -5.07 5.47 -8.77
N ASP A 76 -5.33 6.67 -8.28
CA ASP A 76 -5.22 7.93 -9.05
C ASP A 76 -3.75 8.28 -9.37
N LEU A 77 -2.81 7.84 -8.54
CA LEU A 77 -1.37 8.05 -8.72
C LEU A 77 -0.68 7.03 -9.64
N ARG A 78 -1.35 5.92 -9.98
CA ARG A 78 -0.81 4.84 -10.83
C ARG A 78 -1.07 5.11 -12.32
#